data_AF-A0A392UJW4-F1
#
_entry.id   AF-A0A392UJW4-F1
#
_cell.length_a   1.000
_cell.length_b   1.000
_cell.length_c   1.000
_cell.angle_alpha   90.00
_cell.angle_beta   90.00
_cell.angle_gamma   90.00
#
_symmetry.space_group_name_H-M   'P 1'
#
loop_
_entity.id
_entity.type
_entity.pdbx_description
1 polymer ?
#
loop_
_entity_poly.entity_id
_entity_poly.type
_entity_poly.pdbx_seq_one_letter_code
_entity_poly.pdbx_strand_id
1 'polypeptide(L)' 'EDEPEAAHGLTTRVELVEKIRVLGQDVLDGVKYGFDNVVGQLKVLNLTVELNTEGLSMLKRVENGQIIIPPEYAQMVE' A
#
# COMPACT_ATOMS: atom_id res chain seq x y z
N GLU A 1 -5.57 23.06 18.66
CA GLU A 1 -4.45 22.79 17.74
C GLU A 1 -4.71 21.44 17.10
N ASP A 2 -4.54 21.34 15.79
CA ASP A 2 -4.69 20.09 15.03
C ASP A 2 -3.37 19.30 15.02
N GLU A 3 -2.63 19.30 16.14
CA GLU A 3 -1.39 18.55 16.25
C GLU A 3 -1.71 17.04 16.32
N PRO A 4 -1.14 16.21 15.44
CA PRO A 4 -1.36 14.78 15.50
C PRO A 4 -0.68 14.22 16.75
N GLU A 5 -1.32 13.24 17.41
CA GLU A 5 -0.78 12.56 18.60
C GLU A 5 0.65 12.03 18.37
N ALA A 6 0.95 11.59 17.15
CA ALA A 6 2.27 11.12 16.75
C ALA A 6 3.38 12.20 16.82
N ALA A 7 3.02 13.48 16.86
CA ALA A 7 3.94 14.61 16.97
C ALA A 7 4.11 15.13 18.42
N HIS A 8 3.29 14.68 19.36
CA HIS A 8 3.39 15.11 20.75
C HIS A 8 4.79 14.82 21.33
N GLY A 9 5.40 15.85 21.92
CA GLY A 9 6.69 15.74 22.59
C GLY A 9 7.92 15.78 21.66
N LEU A 10 7.72 15.92 20.34
CA LEU A 10 8.83 16.21 19.43
C LEU A 10 9.25 17.67 19.60
N THR A 11 10.54 17.92 19.77
CA THR A 11 11.07 19.27 20.06
C THR A 11 11.98 19.80 18.96
N THR A 12 12.40 18.93 18.03
CA THR A 12 13.32 19.27 16.95
C THR A 12 12.81 18.84 15.57
N ARG A 13 13.29 19.52 14.53
CA ARG A 13 13.03 19.12 13.13
C ARG A 13 13.53 17.70 12.83
N VAL A 14 14.63 17.28 13.44
CA VAL A 14 15.21 15.95 13.21
C VAL A 14 14.26 14.86 13.71
N GLU A 15 13.71 15.03 14.93
CA GLU A 15 12.72 14.12 15.50
C GLU A 15 11.45 14.03 14.63
N LEU A 16 10.97 15.18 14.13
CA LEU A 16 9.81 15.22 13.24
C LEU A 16 10.06 14.47 11.91
N VAL A 17 11.23 14.69 11.28
CA VAL A 17 11.58 14.03 10.02
C VAL A 17 11.69 12.51 10.21
N GLU A 18 12.29 12.05 11.31
CA GLU A 18 12.38 10.62 11.59
C GLU A 18 10.99 10.02 11.85
N LYS A 19 10.13 10.73 12.59
CA LYS A 19 8.76 10.27 12.82
C LYS A 19 7.96 10.15 11.52
N ILE A 20 8.09 11.12 10.61
CA ILE A 20 7.46 11.07 9.28
C ILE A 20 7.97 9.86 8.48
N ARG A 21 9.28 9.58 8.52
CA ARG A 21 9.87 8.43 7.83
C ARG A 21 9.30 7.11 8.33
N VAL A 22 9.22 6.94 9.65
CA VAL A 22 8.64 5.74 10.28
C VAL A 22 7.16 5.59 9.90
N LEU A 23 6.37 6.66 10.04
CA LEU A 23 4.96 6.63 9.65
C LEU A 23 4.77 6.30 8.16
N GLY A 24 5.63 6.82 7.28
CA GLY A 24 5.63 6.48 5.87
C GLY A 24 5.88 4.99 5.63
N GLN A 25 6.83 4.40 6.34
CA GLN A 25 7.10 2.96 6.25
C GLN A 25 5.93 2.12 6.80
N ASP A 26 5.38 2.49 7.97
CA ASP A 26 4.26 1.78 8.59
C ASP A 26 3.03 1.75 7.67
N VAL A 27 2.75 2.87 6.98
CA VAL A 27 1.66 2.95 5.99
C VAL A 27 1.93 2.03 4.80
N LEU A 28 3.15 2.03 4.25
CA LEU A 28 3.51 1.14 3.13
C LEU A 28 3.37 -0.34 3.51
N ASP A 29 3.85 -0.71 4.69
CA ASP A 29 3.77 -2.07 5.20
C ASP A 29 2.31 -2.50 5.46
N GLY A 30 1.50 -1.59 6.01
CA GLY A 30 0.07 -1.82 6.21
C GLY A 30 -0.70 -2.03 4.90
N VAL A 31 -0.42 -1.23 3.87
CA VAL A 31 -1.05 -1.37 2.55
C VAL A 31 -0.64 -2.70 1.89
N LYS A 32 0.66 -3.05 1.95
CA LYS A 32 1.17 -4.34 1.45
C LYS A 32 0.48 -5.52 2.14
N TYR A 33 0.43 -5.49 3.47
CA TYR A 33 -0.24 -6.53 4.25
C TYR A 33 -1.72 -6.67 3.87
N GLY A 34 -2.44 -5.54 3.79
CA GLY A 34 -3.86 -5.53 3.43
C GLY A 34 -4.11 -6.14 2.05
N PHE A 35 -3.29 -5.79 1.06
CA PHE A 35 -3.36 -6.34 -0.28
C PHE A 35 -3.12 -7.85 -0.30
N ASP A 36 -2.01 -8.32 0.28
CA ASP A 36 -1.65 -9.74 0.31
C ASP A 36 -2.72 -10.57 1.05
N ASN A 37 -3.26 -10.03 2.14
CA ASN A 37 -4.33 -10.65 2.91
C ASN A 37 -5.63 -10.80 2.09
N VAL A 38 -6.05 -9.77 1.34
CA VAL A 38 -7.24 -9.85 0.48
C VAL A 38 -7.04 -10.88 -0.64
N VAL A 39 -5.86 -10.92 -1.26
CA VAL A 39 -5.53 -11.95 -2.26
C VAL A 39 -5.63 -13.35 -1.66
N GLY A 40 -5.11 -13.55 -0.44
CA GLY A 40 -5.22 -14.80 0.31
C GLY A 40 -6.68 -15.19 0.58
N GLN A 41 -7.49 -14.25 1.07
CA GLN A 41 -8.92 -14.48 1.31
C GLN A 41 -9.67 -14.86 0.04
N LEU A 42 -9.41 -14.19 -1.09
CA LEU A 42 -10.03 -14.52 -2.37
C LEU A 42 -9.72 -15.95 -2.80
N LYS A 43 -8.47 -16.41 -2.62
CA LYS A 43 -8.07 -17.79 -2.91
C LYS A 43 -8.81 -18.80 -2.03
N VAL A 44 -8.99 -18.49 -0.74
CA VAL A 44 -9.71 -19.36 0.21
C VAL A 44 -11.21 -19.42 -0.09
N LEU A 45 -11.82 -18.31 -0.47
CA LEU A 45 -13.26 -18.23 -0.73
C LEU A 45 -13.67 -18.82 -2.08
N ASN A 46 -12.74 -18.99 -3.01
CA ASN A 46 -13.01 -19.46 -4.38
C ASN A 46 -12.31 -20.79 -4.69
N LEU A 47 -12.42 -21.80 -3.81
CA LEU A 47 -11.71 -23.08 -3.96
C LEU A 47 -12.00 -23.85 -5.26
N THR A 48 -13.15 -23.61 -5.89
CA THR A 48 -13.55 -24.27 -7.14
C THR A 48 -13.10 -23.52 -8.39
N VAL A 49 -12.48 -22.35 -8.23
CA VAL A 49 -12.01 -21.50 -9.33
C VAL A 49 -10.53 -21.21 -9.11
N GLU A 50 -9.71 -21.57 -10.09
CA GLU A 50 -8.30 -21.19 -10.06
C GLU A 50 -8.17 -19.70 -10.36
N LEU A 51 -7.92 -18.89 -9.33
CA LEU A 51 -7.67 -17.46 -9.47
C LEU A 51 -6.25 -17.24 -9.98
N ASN A 52 -6.13 -16.73 -11.21
CA ASN A 52 -4.86 -16.22 -11.69
C ASN A 52 -4.51 -14.90 -10.97
N THR A 53 -3.39 -14.90 -10.24
CA THR A 53 -2.88 -13.72 -9.54
C THR A 53 -1.62 -13.13 -10.17
N GLU A 54 -1.21 -13.65 -11.33
CA GLU A 54 -0.06 -13.14 -12.07
C GLU A 54 -0.32 -11.69 -12.52
N GLY A 55 0.69 -10.83 -12.35
CA GLY A 55 0.63 -9.44 -12.76
C GLY A 55 -0.15 -8.50 -11.83
N LEU A 56 -0.82 -9.03 -10.79
CA LEU A 56 -1.43 -8.21 -9.75
C LEU A 56 -0.39 -7.32 -9.06
N SER A 57 -0.76 -6.07 -8.79
CA SER A 57 0.10 -5.09 -8.14
C SER A 57 -0.76 -4.01 -7.50
N MET A 58 -0.33 -3.52 -6.34
CA MET A 58 -0.97 -2.39 -5.64
C MET A 58 -0.99 -1.11 -6.47
N LEU A 59 -0.05 -0.97 -7.41
CA LEU A 59 0.09 0.22 -8.26
C LEU A 59 -0.69 0.11 -9.57
N LYS A 60 -1.24 -1.06 -9.90
CA LYS A 60 -1.97 -1.29 -11.14
C LYS A 60 -3.47 -1.24 -10.91
N ARG A 61 -4.22 -0.87 -11.95
CA ARG A 61 -5.69 -0.88 -11.93
C ARG A 61 -6.25 -1.58 -13.16
N VAL A 62 -7.53 -1.92 -13.11
CA VAL A 62 -8.24 -2.50 -14.24
C VAL A 62 -8.87 -1.37 -15.07
N GLU A 63 -8.53 -1.31 -16.35
CA GLU A 63 -9.20 -0.47 -17.34
C GLU A 63 -9.56 -1.31 -18.56
N ASN A 64 -10.83 -1.26 -18.98
CA ASN A 64 -11.32 -2.02 -20.14
C ASN A 64 -10.95 -3.52 -20.10
N GLY A 65 -10.94 -4.13 -18.91
CA GLY A 65 -10.60 -5.53 -18.71
C GLY A 65 -9.10 -5.85 -18.73
N GLN A 66 -8.22 -4.85 -18.82
CA GLN A 66 -6.77 -5.01 -18.80
C GLN A 66 -6.18 -4.43 -17.51
N ILE A 67 -5.15 -5.10 -16.99
CA ILE A 67 -4.37 -4.59 -15.87
C ILE A 67 -3.31 -3.62 -16.43
N ILE A 68 -3.41 -2.35 -16.06
CA ILE A 68 -2.49 -1.30 -16.52
C ILE A 68 -1.78 -0.62 -15.35
N ILE A 69 -0.64 0.00 -15.63
CA ILE A 69 0.02 0.93 -14.72
C ILE A 69 -0.53 2.32 -15.04
N PRO A 70 -1.23 2.99 -14.10
CA PRO A 70 -1.66 4.36 -14.30
C PRO A 70 -0.46 5.30 -14.53
N PRO A 71 -0.59 6.34 -15.37
CA PRO A 71 0.50 7.27 -15.65
C PRO A 71 1.16 7.87 -14.40
N GLU A 72 0.36 8.15 -13.37
CA GLU A 72 0.80 8.67 -12.07
C GLU A 72 1.74 7.74 -11.30
N TYR A 73 1.70 6.43 -11.59
CA TYR A 73 2.56 5.41 -10.96
C TYR A 73 3.64 4.87 -11.90
N ALA A 74 3.72 5.35 -13.15
CA ALA A 74 4.67 4.82 -14.14
C ALA A 74 6.14 4.91 -13.70
N GLN A 75 6.48 5.92 -12.89
CA GLN A 75 7.84 6.13 -12.37
C GLN A 75 8.15 5.30 -11.11
N MET A 76 7.14 4.65 -10.54
CA MET A 76 7.25 3.86 -9.31
C MET A 76 7.28 2.35 -9.58
N VAL A 77 7.20 1.95 -10.85
CA VAL A 77 7.36 0.57 -11.29
C VAL A 77 8.79 0.41 -11.80
N GLU A 78 9.62 -0.25 -11.00
CA GLU A 78 10.96 -0.69 -11.38
C GLU A 78 10.90 -2.04 -12.12
#